data_AF-A0A353IKX5-F1
#
_entry.id   AF-A0A353IKX5-F1
#
_cell.length_a   1.000
_cell.length_b   1.000
_cell.length_c   1.000
_cell.angle_alpha   90.00
_cell.angle_beta   90.00
_cell.angle_gamma   90.00
#
_symmetry.space_group_name_H-M   'P 1'
#
loop_
_entity.id
_entity.type
_entity.pdbx_description
1 polymer ?
#
loop_
_entity_poly.entity_id
_entity_poly.type
_entity_poly.pdbx_seq_one_letter_code
_entity_poly.pdbx_strand_id
1 'polypeptide(L)'
;MTEITTGGLARLFDTTPKTIAELAKREIIMSAGKRGRWQLEPSVGGYVRHLREVAAGRGGNDGEQARARLGAAQADLAEAKAAKLRGELVEAKWSSTCRAIRARVLAVADRMRDLPARQHVKLSRELRDALTDLSEGKA
;
A
#
# COMPACT_ATOMS: atom_id res chain seq x y z
N MET A 1 4.24 12.36 54.50
CA MET A 1 4.19 12.01 53.06
C MET A 1 3.50 10.67 52.95
N THR A 2 2.31 10.61 52.37
CA THR A 2 1.46 9.42 52.38
C THR A 2 2.02 8.40 51.38
N GLU A 3 2.44 7.24 51.88
CA GLU A 3 3.00 6.17 51.04
C GLU A 3 1.94 5.10 50.74
N ILE A 4 1.97 4.55 49.53
CA ILE A 4 1.08 3.48 49.10
C ILE A 4 1.85 2.33 48.46
N THR A 5 1.37 1.10 48.62
CA THR A 5 1.94 -0.09 47.98
C THR A 5 1.59 -0.12 46.49
N THR A 6 2.38 -0.83 45.67
CA THR A 6 2.05 -1.06 44.25
C THR A 6 0.62 -1.60 44.05
N GLY A 7 0.18 -2.54 44.90
CA GLY A 7 -1.17 -3.09 44.82
C GLY A 7 -2.26 -2.08 45.19
N GLY A 8 -2.00 -1.22 46.18
CA GLY A 8 -2.91 -0.13 46.54
C GLY A 8 -3.02 0.93 45.44
N LEU A 9 -1.89 1.30 44.82
CA LEU A 9 -1.88 2.26 43.72
C LEU A 9 -2.55 1.70 42.46
N ALA A 10 -2.34 0.42 42.17
CA ALA A 10 -3.00 -0.28 41.07
C ALA A 10 -4.54 -0.23 41.22
N ARG A 11 -5.07 -0.52 42.42
CA ARG A 11 -6.51 -0.40 42.69
C ARG A 11 -7.01 1.03 42.59
N LEU A 12 -6.24 2.01 43.08
CA LEU A 12 -6.62 3.42 43.03
C LEU A 12 -6.74 3.95 41.60
N PHE A 13 -5.84 3.54 40.71
CA PHE A 13 -5.84 3.93 39.30
C PHE A 13 -6.67 3.01 38.41
N ASP A 14 -7.41 2.07 39.00
CA ASP A 14 -8.16 1.03 38.29
C ASP A 14 -7.33 0.32 37.22
N THR A 15 -6.14 -0.14 37.62
CA THR A 15 -5.14 -0.71 36.72
C THR A 15 -4.41 -1.91 37.33
N THR A 16 -3.47 -2.47 36.58
CA THR A 16 -2.70 -3.64 37.00
C THR A 16 -1.35 -3.26 37.62
N PRO A 17 -0.76 -4.10 38.50
CA PRO A 17 0.59 -3.88 39.00
C PRO A 17 1.66 -3.76 37.90
N LYS A 18 1.43 -4.43 36.75
CA LYS A 18 2.29 -4.32 35.56
C LYS A 18 2.26 -2.89 35.00
N THR A 19 1.07 -2.30 34.91
CA THR A 19 0.89 -0.92 34.45
C THR A 19 1.56 0.08 35.39
N ILE A 20 1.51 -0.15 36.71
CA ILE A 20 2.24 0.66 37.68
C ILE A 20 3.75 0.60 37.45
N ALA A 21 4.32 -0.58 37.16
CA ALA A 21 5.74 -0.71 36.83
C ALA A 21 6.13 0.04 35.54
N GLU A 22 5.24 0.05 34.54
CA GLU A 22 5.43 0.82 33.31
C GLU A 22 5.35 2.33 33.54
N LEU A 23 4.38 2.80 34.33
CA LEU A 23 4.25 4.21 34.73
C LEU A 23 5.47 4.68 35.52
N ALA A 24 6.04 3.81 36.36
CA ALA A 24 7.28 4.10 37.07
C ALA A 24 8.48 4.21 36.12
N LYS A 25 8.59 3.29 35.15
CA LYS A 25 9.66 3.34 34.13
C LYS A 25 9.61 4.62 33.29
N ARG A 26 8.41 5.17 33.11
CA ARG A 26 8.16 6.43 32.40
C ARG A 26 8.26 7.67 33.28
N GLU A 27 8.64 7.51 34.55
CA GLU A 27 8.78 8.60 35.53
C GLU A 27 7.48 9.40 35.75
N ILE A 28 6.33 8.79 35.47
CA ILE A 28 5.00 9.41 35.64
C ILE A 28 4.57 9.38 37.10
N ILE A 29 4.97 8.34 37.85
CA ILE A 29 4.67 8.16 39.28
C ILE A 29 5.95 8.23 40.11
N MET A 30 5.85 8.72 41.34
CA MET A 30 7.02 9.00 42.18
C MET A 30 7.27 7.90 43.22
N SER A 31 8.48 7.36 43.23
CA SER A 31 8.94 6.36 44.20
C SER A 31 9.10 6.94 45.59
N ALA A 32 8.71 6.19 46.63
CA ALA A 32 8.92 6.54 48.04
C ALA A 32 10.28 6.05 48.58
N GLY A 33 11.22 5.69 47.70
CA GLY A 33 12.57 5.25 48.08
C GLY A 33 12.67 3.78 48.52
N LYS A 34 11.56 3.12 48.83
CA LYS A 34 11.49 1.67 49.13
C LYS A 34 10.88 0.91 47.96
N ARG A 35 11.39 -0.30 47.68
CA ARG A 35 10.91 -1.13 46.56
C ARG A 35 9.43 -1.45 46.73
N GLY A 36 8.62 -1.11 45.72
CA GLY A 36 7.17 -1.33 45.73
C GLY A 36 6.37 -0.33 46.55
N ARG A 37 6.96 0.82 46.92
CA ARG A 37 6.32 1.91 47.66
C ARG A 37 6.37 3.19 46.84
N TRP A 38 5.24 3.87 46.77
CA TRP A 38 5.04 5.06 45.95
C TRP A 38 4.51 6.19 46.80
N GLN A 39 4.87 7.42 46.45
CA GLN A 39 4.32 8.61 47.08
C GLN A 39 2.94 8.88 46.45
N LEU A 40 1.91 8.90 47.27
CA LEU A 40 0.52 8.93 46.80
C LEU A 40 0.20 10.21 46.02
N GLU A 41 0.31 11.37 46.66
CA GLU A 41 -0.10 12.66 46.10
C GLU A 41 0.65 12.98 44.78
N PRO A 42 1.98 12.81 44.70
CA PRO A 42 2.69 13.13 43.47
C PRO A 42 2.43 12.12 42.34
N SER A 43 2.21 10.84 42.69
CA SER A 43 1.85 9.83 41.69
C SER A 43 0.46 10.07 41.10
N VAL A 44 -0.51 10.49 41.93
CA VAL A 44 -1.84 10.88 41.46
C VAL A 44 -1.73 12.08 40.52
N GLY A 45 -1.00 13.12 40.92
CA GLY A 45 -0.80 14.32 40.09
C GLY A 45 -0.14 14.02 38.74
N GLY A 46 0.92 13.20 38.74
CA GLY A 46 1.60 12.77 37.53
C GLY A 46 0.70 11.93 36.60
N TYR A 47 -0.09 11.02 37.17
CA TYR A 47 -1.03 10.21 36.40
C TYR A 47 -2.15 11.06 35.77
N VAL A 48 -2.71 12.03 36.51
CA VAL A 48 -3.72 12.95 35.98
C VAL A 48 -3.16 13.80 34.83
N ARG A 49 -1.92 14.31 34.96
CA ARG A 49 -1.26 15.06 33.88
C ARG A 49 -1.07 14.19 32.64
N HIS A 50 -0.60 12.96 32.82
CA HIS A 50 -0.45 12.00 31.73
C HIS A 50 -1.77 11.74 30.99
N LEU A 51 -2.88 11.54 31.72
CA LEU A 51 -4.20 11.35 31.10
C LEU A 51 -4.66 12.58 30.31
N ARG A 52 -4.39 13.79 30.80
CA ARG A 52 -4.69 15.04 30.08
C ARG A 52 -3.89 15.16 28.79
N GLU A 53 -2.60 14.83 28.82
CA GLU A 53 -1.73 14.83 27.63
C GLU A 53 -2.19 13.78 26.60
N VAL A 54 -2.53 12.57 27.04
CA VAL A 54 -3.04 11.51 26.17
C VAL A 54 -4.39 11.89 25.56
N ALA A 55 -5.28 12.52 26.33
CA ALA A 55 -6.55 13.01 25.83
C ALA A 55 -6.36 14.16 24.82
N ALA A 56 -5.44 15.08 25.10
CA ALA A 56 -5.09 16.16 24.17
C ALA A 56 -4.47 15.62 22.86
N GLY A 57 -3.61 14.60 22.94
CA GLY A 57 -3.02 13.93 21.77
C GLY A 57 -4.03 13.12 20.94
N ARG A 58 -5.15 12.68 21.53
CA ARG A 58 -6.27 12.05 20.80
C ARG A 58 -7.24 13.07 20.20
N GLY A 59 -7.35 14.26 20.78
CA GLY A 59 -8.16 15.37 20.27
C GLY A 59 -7.43 16.30 19.29
N GLY A 60 -6.14 16.06 19.03
CA GLY A 60 -5.32 16.85 18.10
C GLY A 60 -5.66 16.54 16.65
N ASN A 61 -6.27 17.52 15.98
CA ASN A 61 -6.62 17.60 14.55
C ASN A 61 -5.47 17.17 13.59
N ASP A 62 -4.23 17.13 14.06
CA ASP A 62 -3.03 16.76 13.29
C ASP A 62 -3.02 15.28 12.86
N GLY A 63 -3.56 14.37 13.69
CA GLY A 63 -3.63 12.95 13.36
C GLY A 63 -4.61 12.63 12.23
N GLU A 64 -5.72 13.37 12.15
CA GLU A 64 -6.71 13.25 11.08
C GLU A 64 -6.20 13.86 9.78
N GLN A 65 -5.55 15.03 9.83
CA GLN A 65 -4.95 15.66 8.65
C GLN A 65 -3.81 14.83 8.06
N ALA A 66 -2.96 14.22 8.89
CA ALA A 66 -1.89 13.33 8.42
C ALA A 66 -2.45 12.05 7.78
N ARG A 67 -3.50 11.44 8.36
CA ARG A 67 -4.18 10.28 7.77
C ARG A 67 -4.90 10.62 6.46
N ALA A 68 -5.53 11.80 6.38
CA ALA A 68 -6.17 12.28 5.16
C ALA A 68 -5.15 12.49 4.03
N ARG A 69 -4.00 13.10 4.32
CA ARG A 69 -2.91 13.28 3.35
C ARG A 69 -2.32 11.95 2.88
N LEU A 70 -2.11 11.00 3.79
CA LEU A 70 -1.65 9.65 3.44
C LEU A 70 -2.70 8.89 2.60
N GLY A 71 -3.98 9.02 2.92
CA GLY A 71 -5.07 8.42 2.15
C GLY A 71 -5.15 8.96 0.73
N ALA A 72 -5.02 10.28 0.55
CA ALA A 72 -4.96 10.91 -0.77
C ALA A 72 -3.76 10.41 -1.59
N ALA A 73 -2.55 10.39 -1.00
CA ALA A 73 -1.36 9.90 -1.69
C ALA A 73 -1.44 8.40 -2.06
N GLN A 74 -2.11 7.59 -1.25
CA GLN A 74 -2.37 6.18 -1.56
C GLN A 74 -3.39 6.00 -2.68
N ALA A 75 -4.43 6.84 -2.74
CA ALA A 75 -5.40 6.85 -3.82
C ALA A 75 -4.74 7.20 -5.16
N ASP A 76 -3.92 8.25 -5.19
CA ASP A 76 -3.18 8.66 -6.41
C ASP A 76 -2.27 7.53 -6.93
N LEU A 77 -1.57 6.85 -6.02
CA LEU A 77 -0.70 5.74 -6.36
C LEU A 77 -1.49 4.53 -6.88
N ALA A 78 -2.68 4.28 -6.34
CA ALA A 78 -3.58 3.23 -6.81
C ALA A 78 -4.12 3.56 -8.22
N GLU A 79 -4.48 4.81 -8.48
CA GLU A 79 -4.97 5.26 -9.79
C GLU A 79 -3.87 5.18 -10.85
N ALA A 80 -2.66 5.61 -10.55
CA ALA A 80 -1.50 5.50 -11.44
C ALA A 80 -1.18 4.03 -11.79
N LYS A 81 -1.24 3.13 -10.81
CA LYS A 81 -1.08 1.68 -11.04
C LYS A 81 -2.20 1.13 -11.92
N ALA A 82 -3.46 1.54 -11.68
CA ALA A 82 -4.59 1.11 -12.49
C ALA A 82 -4.51 1.63 -13.93
N ALA A 83 -4.01 2.84 -14.14
CA ALA A 83 -3.79 3.41 -15.47
C ALA A 83 -2.70 2.64 -16.23
N LYS A 84 -1.58 2.32 -15.55
CA LYS A 84 -0.50 1.51 -16.13
C LYS A 84 -0.97 0.11 -16.53
N LEU A 85 -1.66 -0.59 -15.63
CA LEU A 85 -2.23 -1.92 -15.90
C LEU A 85 -3.23 -1.89 -17.06
N ARG A 86 -4.05 -0.84 -17.16
CA ARG A 86 -4.94 -0.64 -18.32
C ARG A 86 -4.16 -0.46 -19.61
N GLY A 87 -3.11 0.36 -19.61
CA GLY A 87 -2.21 0.54 -20.76
C GLY A 87 -1.56 -0.78 -21.20
N GLU A 88 -0.97 -1.53 -20.26
CA GLU A 88 -0.36 -2.84 -20.50
C GLU A 88 -1.38 -3.85 -21.06
N LEU A 89 -2.62 -3.85 -20.56
CA LEU A 89 -3.68 -4.72 -21.05
C LEU A 89 -4.11 -4.37 -22.48
N VAL A 90 -4.15 -3.07 -22.82
CA VAL A 90 -4.45 -2.61 -24.18
C VAL A 90 -3.34 -3.03 -25.14
N GLU A 91 -2.06 -2.82 -24.79
CA GLU A 91 -0.93 -3.26 -25.60
C GLU A 91 -0.93 -4.79 -25.81
N ALA A 92 -1.19 -5.56 -24.76
CA ALA A 92 -1.28 -7.02 -24.84
C ALA A 92 -2.40 -7.47 -25.79
N LYS A 93 -3.58 -6.83 -25.69
CA LYS A 93 -4.73 -7.13 -26.57
C LYS A 93 -4.48 -6.71 -28.01
N TRP A 94 -3.81 -5.59 -28.24
CA TRP A 94 -3.49 -5.14 -29.59
C TRP A 94 -2.42 -6.01 -30.23
N SER A 95 -1.39 -6.38 -29.46
CA SER A 95 -0.36 -7.32 -29.89
C SER A 95 -0.95 -8.67 -30.30
N SER A 96 -1.88 -9.23 -29.51
CA SER A 96 -2.55 -10.49 -29.86
C SER A 96 -3.43 -10.34 -31.10
N THR A 97 -4.16 -9.23 -31.24
CA THR A 97 -4.99 -8.93 -32.41
C THR A 97 -4.16 -8.81 -33.68
N CYS A 98 -3.05 -8.05 -33.65
CA CYS A 98 -2.13 -7.90 -34.78
C CYS A 98 -1.49 -9.24 -35.20
N ARG A 99 -1.10 -10.09 -34.22
CA ARG A 99 -0.61 -11.45 -34.51
C ARG A 99 -1.68 -12.31 -35.18
N ALA A 100 -2.93 -12.24 -34.73
CA ALA A 100 -4.04 -12.97 -35.33
C ALA A 100 -4.33 -12.51 -36.77
N ILE A 101 -4.27 -11.20 -37.04
CA ILE A 101 -4.40 -10.64 -38.38
C ILE A 101 -3.26 -11.16 -39.28
N ARG A 102 -2.00 -11.07 -38.83
CA ARG A 102 -0.84 -11.59 -39.56
C ARG A 102 -1.00 -13.07 -39.93
N ALA A 103 -1.39 -13.89 -38.96
CA ALA A 103 -1.61 -15.33 -39.20
C ALA A 103 -2.71 -15.57 -40.24
N ARG A 104 -3.82 -14.82 -40.17
CA ARG A 104 -4.93 -14.94 -41.12
C ARG A 104 -4.55 -14.51 -42.53
N VAL A 105 -3.78 -13.44 -42.67
CA VAL A 105 -3.28 -12.94 -43.97
C VAL A 105 -2.33 -13.95 -44.60
N LEU A 106 -1.37 -14.49 -43.84
CA LEU A 106 -0.45 -15.51 -44.37
C LEU A 106 -1.17 -16.80 -44.75
N ALA A 107 -2.19 -17.19 -43.97
CA ALA A 107 -3.02 -18.34 -44.30
C ALA A 107 -3.86 -18.16 -45.57
N VAL A 108 -4.00 -16.94 -46.12
CA VAL A 108 -4.66 -16.74 -47.43
C VAL A 108 -3.84 -17.40 -48.52
N ALA A 109 -2.52 -17.19 -48.53
CA ALA A 109 -1.65 -17.82 -49.53
C ALA A 109 -1.74 -19.35 -49.44
N ASP A 110 -1.69 -19.90 -48.23
CA ASP A 110 -1.79 -21.35 -47.99
C ASP A 110 -3.15 -21.94 -48.37
N ARG A 111 -4.21 -21.13 -48.46
CA ARG A 111 -5.53 -21.58 -48.94
C ARG A 111 -5.61 -21.59 -50.47
N MET A 112 -4.78 -20.82 -51.16
CA MET A 112 -4.73 -20.75 -52.62
C MET A 112 -3.80 -21.82 -53.21
N ARG A 113 -4.04 -23.09 -52.84
CA ARG A 113 -3.23 -24.26 -53.25
C ARG A 113 -3.35 -24.64 -54.71
N ASP A 114 -4.41 -24.18 -55.37
CA ASP A 114 -4.66 -24.42 -56.80
C ASP A 114 -3.79 -23.53 -57.71
N LEU A 115 -3.00 -22.61 -57.14
CA LEU A 115 -2.07 -21.78 -57.90
C LEU A 115 -0.82 -22.56 -58.32
N PRO A 116 -0.25 -22.28 -59.51
CA PRO A 116 1.07 -22.76 -59.89
C PRO A 116 2.13 -22.39 -58.85
N ALA A 117 3.06 -23.30 -58.55
CA ALA A 117 4.05 -23.14 -57.48
C ALA A 117 4.81 -21.79 -57.52
N ARG A 118 5.14 -21.28 -58.72
CA ARG A 118 5.79 -19.98 -58.90
C ARG A 118 4.92 -18.81 -58.45
N GLN A 119 3.62 -18.85 -58.72
CA GLN A 119 2.67 -17.81 -58.34
C GLN A 119 2.38 -17.85 -56.83
N HIS A 120 2.30 -19.04 -56.24
CA HIS A 120 2.18 -19.21 -54.80
C HIS A 120 3.37 -18.61 -54.04
N VAL A 121 4.61 -18.91 -54.48
CA VAL A 121 5.83 -18.33 -53.87
C VAL A 121 5.86 -16.80 -54.00
N LYS A 122 5.49 -16.26 -55.16
CA LYS A 122 5.43 -14.81 -55.38
C LYS A 122 4.41 -14.16 -54.44
N LEU A 123 3.19 -14.69 -54.36
CA LEU A 123 2.13 -14.18 -53.50
C LEU A 123 2.53 -14.19 -52.01
N SER A 124 3.10 -15.30 -51.53
CA SER A 124 3.56 -15.40 -50.13
C SER A 124 4.67 -14.41 -49.79
N ARG A 125 5.53 -14.07 -50.76
CA ARG A 125 6.57 -13.07 -50.61
C ARG A 125 5.98 -11.67 -50.52
N GLU A 126 5.16 -11.28 -51.49
CA GLU A 126 4.49 -9.96 -51.52
C GLU A 126 3.66 -9.71 -50.26
N LEU A 127 2.92 -10.71 -49.76
CA LEU A 127 2.15 -10.57 -48.53
C LEU A 127 3.04 -10.35 -47.28
N ARG A 128 4.22 -10.97 -47.24
CA ARG A 128 5.17 -10.74 -46.13
C ARG A 128 5.85 -9.39 -46.24
N ASP A 129 6.20 -8.98 -47.44
CA ASP A 129 6.85 -7.69 -47.71
C ASP A 129 5.88 -6.55 -47.35
N ALA A 130 4.62 -6.61 -47.81
CA ALA A 130 3.58 -5.65 -47.44
C ALA A 130 3.29 -5.60 -45.92
N LEU A 131 3.30 -6.75 -45.23
CA LEU A 131 3.16 -6.78 -43.76
C LEU A 131 4.40 -6.22 -43.03
N THR A 132 5.57 -6.30 -43.65
CA THR A 132 6.82 -5.73 -43.13
C THR A 132 6.80 -4.21 -43.31
N ASP A 133 6.44 -3.72 -44.48
CA ASP A 133 6.28 -2.28 -44.75
C ASP A 133 5.25 -1.63 -43.82
N LEU A 134 4.14 -2.32 -43.55
CA LEU A 134 3.13 -1.88 -42.58
C LEU A 134 3.72 -1.80 -41.15
N SER A 135 4.60 -2.73 -40.77
CA SER A 135 5.24 -2.71 -39.45
C SER A 135 6.30 -1.61 -39.31
N GLU A 136 6.93 -1.22 -40.42
CA GLU A 136 7.91 -0.13 -40.49
C GLU A 136 7.26 1.25 -40.70
N GLY A 137 5.93 1.30 -40.86
CA GLY A 137 5.18 2.54 -41.08
C GLY A 137 5.39 3.16 -42.47
N LYS A 138 5.83 2.38 -43.46
CA LYS A 138 6.12 2.82 -44.83
C LYS A 138 4.91 2.76 -45.76
N ALA A 139 3.70 2.89 -45.21
CA ALA A 139 2.43 2.80 -45.95
C ALA A 139 2.03 4.15 -46.56
#